data_AF-A0AA42IYL0-F1
#
_entry.id   AF-A0AA42IYL0-F1
#
_cell.length_a   1.000
_cell.length_b   1.000
_cell.length_c   1.000
_cell.angle_alpha   90.00
_cell.angle_beta   90.00
_cell.angle_gamma   90.00
#
_symmetry.space_group_name_H-M   'P 1'
#
loop_
_entity.id
_entity.type
_entity.pdbx_description
1 polymer ?
#
loop_
_entity_poly.entity_id
_entity_poly.type
_entity_poly.pdbx_seq_one_letter_code
_entity_poly.pdbx_strand_id
1 'polypeptide(L)'
;MNCPKCNAPLEGNEAFCPSCGVFISQEAPMVPTINVEPSSDSTYNYTDTAPNMHVQATYSHQPGTVPAEIKKWNWGAFFFNIMWGIGNYSYLPLLCLIPIFNIVWIFVCGAKGNEWAWKSGKFDNVEDFLATQATWNRAGFVAFIVGIIFFVLYILVLISIFAVGASSYLYY
;
A
#
# COMPACT_ATOMS: atom_id res chain seq x y z
N MET A 1 6.91 -6.38 -31.66
CA MET A 1 5.62 -6.84 -31.09
C MET A 1 4.87 -5.62 -30.54
N ASN A 2 3.57 -5.69 -30.23
CA ASN A 2 2.87 -4.55 -29.61
C ASN A 2 2.58 -4.84 -28.14
N CYS A 3 2.55 -3.79 -27.32
CA CYS A 3 2.19 -3.89 -25.92
C CYS A 3 0.74 -4.38 -25.77
N PRO A 4 0.47 -5.47 -25.02
CA PRO A 4 -0.88 -6.02 -24.89
C PRO A 4 -1.86 -5.08 -24.18
N LYS A 5 -1.35 -4.11 -23.40
CA LYS A 5 -2.15 -3.14 -22.66
C LYS A 5 -2.56 -1.89 -23.45
N CYS A 6 -1.60 -1.23 -24.11
CA CYS A 6 -1.84 0.05 -24.80
C CYS A 6 -1.63 -0.02 -26.33
N ASN A 7 -1.26 -1.19 -26.85
CA ASN A 7 -0.97 -1.44 -28.27
C ASN A 7 0.17 -0.59 -28.87
N ALA A 8 0.99 0.08 -28.04
CA ALA A 8 2.18 0.76 -28.50
C ALA A 8 3.22 -0.22 -29.06
N PRO A 9 4.00 0.17 -30.09
CA PRO A 9 5.05 -0.69 -30.65
C PRO A 9 6.17 -0.95 -29.63
N LEU A 10 6.65 -2.20 -29.58
CA LEU A 10 7.73 -2.68 -28.73
C LEU A 10 8.90 -3.24 -29.57
N GLU A 11 10.12 -2.98 -29.12
CA GLU A 11 11.39 -3.42 -29.75
C GLU A 11 11.78 -4.86 -29.40
N GLY A 12 11.10 -5.48 -28.41
CA GLY A 12 11.17 -6.92 -28.13
C GLY A 12 12.23 -7.35 -27.11
N ASN A 13 13.02 -6.42 -26.57
CA ASN A 13 13.99 -6.66 -25.49
C ASN A 13 13.70 -5.83 -24.22
N GLU A 14 12.62 -5.07 -24.21
CA GLU A 14 12.24 -4.22 -23.09
C GLU A 14 11.47 -5.01 -22.01
N ALA A 15 11.87 -4.83 -20.76
CA ALA A 15 11.21 -5.44 -19.60
C ALA A 15 9.90 -4.73 -19.23
N PHE A 16 9.70 -3.50 -19.73
CA PHE A 16 8.51 -2.69 -19.49
C PHE A 16 8.18 -1.85 -20.72
N CYS A 17 6.90 -1.56 -20.94
CA CYS A 17 6.45 -0.69 -22.03
C CYS A 17 6.68 0.80 -21.66
N PRO A 18 7.47 1.58 -22.42
CA PRO A 18 7.76 2.98 -22.13
C PRO A 18 6.55 3.90 -22.30
N SER A 19 5.53 3.45 -23.03
CA SER A 19 4.32 4.26 -23.28
C SER A 19 3.29 4.17 -22.15
N CYS A 20 3.17 3.04 -21.46
CA CYS A 20 2.14 2.84 -20.42
C CYS A 20 2.64 2.23 -19.09
N GLY A 21 3.93 1.90 -19.00
CA GLY A 21 4.59 1.41 -17.80
C GLY A 21 4.23 -0.02 -17.38
N VAL A 22 3.57 -0.81 -18.24
CA VAL A 22 3.29 -2.22 -17.92
C VAL A 22 4.54 -3.08 -18.10
N PHE A 23 4.81 -4.01 -17.18
CA PHE A 23 5.88 -4.98 -17.32
C PHE A 23 5.55 -5.99 -18.43
N ILE A 24 6.52 -6.26 -19.29
CA ILE A 24 6.46 -7.27 -20.34
C ILE A 24 7.34 -8.41 -19.85
N SER A 25 6.72 -9.44 -19.28
CA SER A 25 7.43 -10.63 -18.81
C SER A 25 8.11 -11.29 -20.01
N GLN A 26 9.43 -11.19 -20.10
CA GLN A 26 10.20 -11.98 -21.05
C GLN A 26 10.16 -13.43 -20.58
N GLU A 27 9.57 -14.31 -21.38
CA GLU A 27 9.65 -15.74 -21.17
C GLU A 27 11.14 -16.13 -21.14
N ALA A 28 11.58 -16.75 -20.04
CA ALA A 28 12.93 -17.27 -19.88
C ALA A 28 13.28 -18.19 -21.07
N PRO A 29 14.57 -18.27 -21.49
CA PRO A 29 14.95 -19.11 -22.61
C PRO A 29 14.49 -20.56 -22.40
N MET A 30 13.92 -21.11 -23.47
CA MET A 30 13.19 -22.38 -23.53
C MET A 30 13.86 -23.53 -22.75
N VAL A 31 13.13 -24.04 -21.74
CA VAL A 31 13.33 -25.40 -21.22
C VAL A 31 12.67 -26.39 -22.20
N PRO A 32 13.26 -27.56 -22.51
CA PRO A 32 12.75 -28.43 -23.56
C PRO A 32 11.36 -28.96 -23.23
N THR A 33 10.44 -28.83 -24.19
CA THR A 33 9.08 -29.34 -24.12
C THR A 33 9.06 -30.86 -24.14
N ILE A 34 8.60 -31.48 -23.06
CA ILE A 34 8.07 -32.85 -23.09
C ILE A 34 6.61 -32.74 -23.53
N ASN A 35 6.32 -33.29 -24.70
CA ASN A 35 4.98 -33.32 -25.26
C ASN A 35 4.11 -34.29 -24.45
N VAL A 36 3.08 -33.78 -23.77
CA VAL A 36 1.96 -34.60 -23.31
C VAL A 36 0.73 -34.13 -24.08
N GLU A 37 0.17 -35.01 -24.90
CA GLU A 37 -1.06 -34.77 -25.66
C GLU A 37 -2.27 -34.65 -24.72
N PRO A 38 -3.26 -33.80 -25.03
CA PRO A 38 -4.42 -33.61 -24.15
C PRO A 38 -5.43 -34.75 -24.34
N SER A 39 -5.55 -35.64 -23.36
CA SER A 39 -6.64 -36.62 -23.31
C SER A 39 -7.93 -35.94 -22.85
N SER A 40 -8.94 -35.98 -23.71
CA SER A 40 -10.27 -35.36 -23.58
C SER A 40 -11.21 -36.12 -22.64
N ASP A 41 -10.87 -36.26 -21.36
CA ASP A 41 -11.83 -36.80 -20.38
C ASP A 41 -12.04 -35.85 -19.20
N SER A 42 -13.24 -35.27 -19.19
CA SER A 42 -13.75 -34.37 -18.17
C SER A 42 -14.40 -35.19 -17.06
N THR A 43 -13.64 -35.60 -16.05
CA THR A 43 -14.19 -35.93 -14.72
C THR A 43 -13.08 -35.95 -13.68
N TYR A 44 -12.87 -34.81 -13.00
CA TYR A 44 -12.11 -34.82 -11.74
C TYR A 44 -13.06 -34.42 -10.61
N ASN A 45 -13.52 -35.44 -9.89
CA ASN A 45 -14.23 -35.33 -8.62
C ASN A 45 -13.20 -35.16 -7.50
N TYR A 46 -13.36 -34.10 -6.70
CA TYR A 46 -12.55 -33.83 -5.52
C TYR A 46 -13.09 -34.61 -4.32
N THR A 47 -12.52 -35.79 -4.04
CA THR A 47 -12.64 -36.41 -2.72
C THR A 47 -11.35 -37.12 -2.31
N ASP A 48 -10.79 -36.61 -1.22
CA ASP A 48 -10.14 -37.32 -0.12
C ASP A 48 -8.73 -37.90 -0.31
N THR A 49 -7.72 -37.07 0.00
CA THR A 49 -6.90 -37.26 1.21
C THR A 49 -6.00 -36.04 1.41
N ALA A 50 -6.29 -35.26 2.45
CA ALA A 50 -5.51 -34.09 2.84
C ALA A 50 -4.26 -34.49 3.64
N PRO A 51 -3.17 -33.71 3.50
CA PRO A 51 -2.65 -33.03 4.68
C PRO A 51 -2.78 -31.52 4.45
N ASN A 52 -3.75 -30.93 5.12
CA ASN A 52 -3.82 -29.52 5.55
C ASN A 52 -3.22 -28.47 4.60
N MET A 53 -3.53 -28.54 3.30
CA MET A 53 -3.20 -27.46 2.39
C MET A 53 -4.33 -26.44 2.47
N HIS A 54 -4.10 -25.38 3.24
CA HIS A 54 -4.90 -24.17 3.14
C HIS A 54 -4.74 -23.68 1.70
N VAL A 55 -5.72 -23.98 0.84
CA VAL A 55 -5.81 -23.44 -0.51
C VAL A 55 -6.10 -21.95 -0.35
N GLN A 56 -5.05 -21.17 -0.17
CA GLN A 56 -5.12 -19.72 -0.24
C GLN A 56 -5.37 -19.39 -1.71
N ALA A 57 -6.57 -18.91 -2.02
CA ALA A 57 -6.87 -18.33 -3.31
C ALA A 57 -5.89 -17.15 -3.51
N THR A 58 -4.80 -17.39 -4.23
CA THR A 58 -3.83 -16.35 -4.58
C THR A 58 -4.51 -15.42 -5.57
N TYR A 59 -5.15 -14.37 -5.06
CA TYR A 59 -5.60 -13.24 -5.87
C TYR A 59 -4.36 -12.56 -6.43
N SER A 60 -3.90 -13.04 -7.60
CA SER A 60 -2.81 -12.42 -8.34
C SER A 60 -3.19 -10.99 -8.71
N HIS A 61 -2.24 -10.07 -8.57
CA HIS A 61 -2.41 -8.65 -8.79
C HIS A 61 -2.99 -8.38 -10.19
N GLN A 62 -4.29 -8.04 -10.25
CA GLN A 62 -4.97 -7.71 -11.49
C GLN A 62 -4.84 -6.21 -11.75
N PRO A 63 -4.12 -5.78 -12.81
CA PRO A 63 -3.87 -4.37 -13.06
C PRO A 63 -5.18 -3.59 -13.26
N GLY A 64 -5.39 -2.57 -12.44
CA GLY A 64 -6.52 -1.63 -12.56
C GLY A 64 -7.75 -1.94 -11.68
N THR A 65 -7.82 -3.13 -11.08
CA THR A 65 -8.87 -3.45 -10.10
C THR A 65 -8.34 -3.36 -8.67
N VAL A 66 -9.10 -2.75 -7.78
CA VAL A 66 -8.76 -2.66 -6.34
C VAL A 66 -9.79 -3.48 -5.56
N PRO A 67 -9.40 -4.63 -5.00
CA PRO A 67 -10.24 -5.42 -4.11
C PRO A 67 -10.87 -4.58 -3.00
N ALA A 68 -12.12 -4.87 -2.64
CA ALA A 68 -12.86 -4.09 -1.64
C ALA A 68 -12.16 -4.10 -0.27
N GLU A 69 -11.54 -5.21 0.10
CA GLU A 69 -10.83 -5.38 1.37
C GLU A 69 -9.57 -4.50 1.53
N ILE A 70 -9.02 -3.99 0.41
CA ILE A 70 -7.89 -3.05 0.40
C ILE A 70 -8.36 -1.63 0.70
N LYS A 71 -9.62 -1.30 0.40
CA LYS A 71 -10.20 0.05 0.56
C LYS A 71 -10.58 0.34 2.02
N LYS A 72 -9.58 0.24 2.90
CA LYS A 72 -9.70 0.49 4.34
C LYS A 72 -8.83 1.67 4.73
N TRP A 73 -9.22 2.31 5.84
CA TRP A 73 -8.38 3.31 6.49
C TRP A 73 -7.01 2.74 6.86
N ASN A 74 -5.96 3.55 6.68
CA ASN A 74 -4.60 3.23 7.07
C ASN A 74 -4.02 4.33 7.96
N TRP A 75 -3.87 4.02 9.25
CA TRP A 75 -3.26 4.91 10.23
C TRP A 75 -1.79 5.22 9.94
N GLY A 76 -1.06 4.30 9.31
CA GLY A 76 0.30 4.52 8.84
C GLY A 76 0.35 5.56 7.72
N ALA A 77 -0.52 5.46 6.73
CA ALA A 77 -0.63 6.46 5.66
C ALA A 77 -1.10 7.83 6.17
N PHE A 78 -1.96 7.86 7.18
CA PHE A 78 -2.40 9.09 7.84
C PHE A 78 -1.26 9.76 8.62
N PHE A 79 -0.65 9.04 9.56
CA PHE A 79 0.30 9.61 10.52
C PHE A 79 1.72 9.72 9.96
N PHE A 80 2.18 8.70 9.23
CA PHE A 80 3.50 8.63 8.62
C PHE A 80 3.47 8.91 7.10
N ASN A 81 2.49 9.69 6.61
CA ASN A 81 2.21 9.99 5.20
C ASN A 81 3.40 9.84 4.24
N ILE A 82 4.43 10.69 4.32
CA ILE A 82 5.59 10.66 3.42
C ILE A 82 6.40 9.36 3.54
N MET A 83 6.77 8.95 4.75
CA MET A 83 7.59 7.74 4.98
C MET A 83 6.85 6.47 4.57
N TRP A 84 5.56 6.41 4.91
CA TRP A 84 4.65 5.36 4.49
C TRP A 84 4.55 5.32 2.96
N GLY A 85 4.41 6.49 2.31
CA GLY A 85 4.32 6.60 0.85
C GLY A 85 5.56 6.05 0.14
N ILE A 86 6.75 6.48 0.56
CA ILE A 86 8.03 5.98 0.03
C ILE A 86 8.13 4.46 0.22
N GLY A 87 7.81 3.97 1.42
CA GLY A 87 7.85 2.54 1.74
C GLY A 87 6.86 1.68 0.93
N ASN A 88 5.82 2.29 0.34
CA ASN A 88 4.76 1.59 -0.40
C ASN A 88 4.67 2.00 -1.88
N TYR A 89 5.69 2.69 -2.41
CA TYR A 89 5.73 3.20 -3.80
C TYR A 89 4.48 4.03 -4.16
N SER A 90 3.96 4.76 -3.18
CA SER A 90 2.85 5.69 -3.31
C SER A 90 3.36 7.09 -3.04
N TYR A 91 3.47 7.92 -4.08
CA TYR A 91 4.12 9.24 -3.97
C TYR A 91 3.16 10.42 -3.80
N LEU A 92 1.84 10.20 -3.90
CA LEU A 92 0.83 11.22 -3.58
C LEU A 92 0.91 11.77 -2.13
N PRO A 93 1.34 10.99 -1.11
CA PRO A 93 1.61 11.55 0.21
C PRO A 93 2.69 12.65 0.27
N LEU A 94 3.55 12.80 -0.75
CA LEU A 94 4.52 13.91 -0.81
C LEU A 94 3.85 15.30 -0.85
N LEU A 95 2.58 15.39 -1.29
CA LEU A 95 1.83 16.64 -1.25
C LEU A 95 1.56 17.13 0.19
N CYS A 96 1.79 16.32 1.22
CA CYS A 96 1.79 16.77 2.62
C CYS A 96 2.88 17.81 2.93
N LEU A 97 3.86 18.03 2.03
CA LEU A 97 4.84 19.11 2.12
C LEU A 97 4.25 20.50 1.79
N ILE A 98 3.07 20.57 1.18
CA ILE A 98 2.39 21.83 0.89
C ILE A 98 1.69 22.33 2.16
N PRO A 99 2.10 23.48 2.73
CA PRO A 99 1.49 23.99 3.96
C PRO A 99 0.00 24.25 3.80
N ILE A 100 -0.76 24.11 4.90
CA ILE A 100 -2.22 24.29 4.99
C ILE A 100 -3.02 23.22 4.22
N PHE A 101 -2.67 22.95 2.95
CA PHE A 101 -3.25 21.87 2.17
C PHE A 101 -3.08 20.50 2.86
N ASN A 102 -1.94 20.31 3.51
CA ASN A 102 -1.63 19.10 4.25
C ASN A 102 -2.64 18.76 5.36
N ILE A 103 -3.34 19.75 5.94
CA ILE A 103 -4.35 19.53 6.99
C ILE A 103 -5.48 18.62 6.50
N VAL A 104 -5.93 18.79 5.26
CA VAL A 104 -6.96 17.93 4.64
C VAL A 104 -6.30 16.71 4.02
N TRP A 105 -5.15 16.87 3.39
CA TRP A 105 -4.50 15.82 2.61
C TRP A 105 -4.09 14.60 3.45
N ILE A 106 -3.72 14.78 4.72
CA ILE A 106 -3.42 13.63 5.61
C ILE A 106 -4.61 12.67 5.77
N PHE A 107 -5.84 13.19 5.78
CA PHE A 107 -7.04 12.35 5.83
C PHE A 107 -7.27 11.61 4.52
N VAL A 108 -6.99 12.27 3.39
CA VAL A 108 -7.03 11.62 2.07
C VAL A 108 -5.99 10.49 2.00
N CYS A 109 -4.79 10.71 2.56
CA CYS A 109 -3.76 9.67 2.67
C CYS A 109 -4.26 8.49 3.52
N GLY A 110 -4.87 8.75 4.67
CA GLY A 110 -5.44 7.69 5.50
C GLY A 110 -6.54 6.90 4.79
N ALA A 111 -7.43 7.57 4.04
CA ALA A 111 -8.56 6.92 3.38
C ALA A 111 -8.20 6.20 2.08
N LYS A 112 -7.30 6.77 1.26
CA LYS A 112 -6.99 6.30 -0.10
C LYS A 112 -5.59 5.71 -0.25
N GLY A 113 -4.73 5.85 0.76
CA GLY A 113 -3.35 5.39 0.71
C GLY A 113 -3.23 3.95 0.25
N ASN A 114 -4.00 3.05 0.86
CA ASN A 114 -3.99 1.63 0.50
C ASN A 114 -4.31 1.39 -0.98
N GLU A 115 -5.26 2.12 -1.56
CA GLU A 115 -5.57 1.99 -2.99
C GLU A 115 -4.40 2.43 -3.88
N TRP A 116 -3.72 3.50 -3.50
CA TRP A 116 -2.56 4.00 -4.23
C TRP A 116 -1.38 3.04 -4.14
N ALA A 117 -1.10 2.50 -2.95
CA ALA A 117 -0.06 1.50 -2.74
C ALA A 117 -0.36 0.21 -3.51
N TRP A 118 -1.61 -0.25 -3.55
CA TRP A 118 -1.99 -1.40 -4.35
C TRP A 118 -1.74 -1.14 -5.84
N LYS A 119 -2.19 0.01 -6.36
CA LYS A 119 -2.01 0.41 -7.76
C LYS A 119 -0.55 0.61 -8.18
N SER A 120 0.39 0.67 -7.24
CA SER A 120 1.83 0.77 -7.55
C SER A 120 2.40 -0.51 -8.17
N GLY A 121 1.71 -1.65 -8.03
CA GLY A 121 2.19 -2.95 -8.49
C GLY A 121 3.33 -3.54 -7.66
N LYS A 122 3.60 -2.98 -6.47
CA LYS A 122 4.64 -3.50 -5.56
C LYS A 122 4.33 -4.90 -4.99
N PHE A 123 3.05 -5.27 -4.90
CA PHE A 123 2.60 -6.50 -4.26
C PHE A 123 1.85 -7.38 -5.26
N ASP A 124 2.22 -8.66 -5.31
CA ASP A 124 1.66 -9.62 -6.27
C ASP A 124 0.34 -10.23 -5.81
N ASN A 125 0.04 -10.19 -4.50
CA ASN A 125 -1.19 -10.73 -3.94
C ASN A 125 -1.71 -9.89 -2.77
N VAL A 126 -2.99 -10.07 -2.46
CA VAL A 126 -3.70 -9.27 -1.45
C VAL A 126 -3.24 -9.60 -0.03
N GLU A 127 -2.86 -10.84 0.24
CA GLU A 127 -2.46 -11.27 1.57
C GLU A 127 -1.16 -10.59 2.02
N ASP A 128 -0.11 -10.62 1.18
CA ASP A 128 1.16 -9.95 1.45
C ASP A 128 1.00 -8.43 1.61
N PHE A 129 0.11 -7.85 0.79
CA PHE A 129 -0.26 -6.45 0.91
C PHE A 129 -0.89 -6.17 2.27
N LEU A 130 -1.92 -6.93 2.66
CA LEU A 130 -2.64 -6.73 3.91
C LEU A 130 -1.75 -6.98 5.13
N ALA A 131 -0.86 -7.97 5.09
CA ALA A 131 0.11 -8.23 6.15
C ALA A 131 1.07 -7.04 6.35
N THR A 132 1.57 -6.48 5.25
CA THR A 132 2.41 -5.27 5.28
C THR A 132 1.62 -4.07 5.81
N GLN A 133 0.40 -3.86 5.32
CA GLN A 133 -0.44 -2.75 5.78
C GLN A 133 -0.88 -2.89 7.23
N ALA A 134 -1.08 -4.11 7.75
CA ALA A 134 -1.41 -4.33 9.15
C ALA A 134 -0.29 -3.82 10.08
N THR A 135 0.98 -4.01 9.68
CA THR A 135 2.13 -3.50 10.43
C THR A 135 2.18 -1.97 10.41
N TRP A 136 2.03 -1.35 9.23
CA TRP A 136 1.95 0.11 9.11
C TRP A 136 0.77 0.71 9.88
N ASN A 137 -0.39 0.07 9.81
CA ASN A 137 -1.62 0.52 10.46
C ASN A 137 -1.46 0.47 11.99
N ARG A 138 -0.88 -0.60 12.55
CA ARG A 138 -0.60 -0.70 13.98
C ARG A 138 0.42 0.37 14.42
N ALA A 139 1.52 0.53 13.68
CA ALA A 139 2.54 1.53 14.01
C ALA A 139 1.97 2.96 13.99
N GLY A 140 1.23 3.31 12.92
CA GLY A 140 0.62 4.62 12.78
C GLY A 140 -0.43 4.91 13.86
N PHE A 141 -1.23 3.91 14.24
CA PHE A 141 -2.23 4.08 15.28
C PHE A 141 -1.59 4.33 16.65
N VAL A 142 -0.59 3.54 17.03
CA VAL A 142 0.16 3.74 18.28
C VAL A 142 0.81 5.13 18.29
N ALA A 143 1.45 5.51 17.19
CA ALA A 143 2.10 6.82 17.09
C ALA A 143 1.11 7.99 17.17
N PHE A 144 -0.10 7.84 16.61
CA PHE A 144 -1.17 8.83 16.74
C PHE A 144 -1.61 9.03 18.19
N ILE A 145 -1.84 7.95 18.93
CA ILE A 145 -2.22 8.03 20.35
C ILE A 145 -1.11 8.67 21.18
N VAL A 146 0.14 8.24 20.98
CA VAL A 146 1.31 8.83 21.64
C VAL A 146 1.45 10.33 21.31
N GLY A 147 1.24 10.70 20.05
CA GLY A 147 1.25 12.09 19.60
C GLY A 147 0.18 12.95 20.30
N ILE A 148 -1.05 12.45 20.46
CA ILE A 148 -2.10 13.14 21.21
C ILE A 148 -1.68 13.36 22.67
N ILE A 149 -1.13 12.33 23.33
CA ILE A 149 -0.68 12.45 24.71
C ILE A 149 0.38 13.55 24.84
N PHE A 150 1.41 13.54 24.00
CA PHE A 150 2.44 14.58 24.01
C PHE A 150 1.89 15.97 23.67
N PHE A 151 0.94 16.07 22.74
CA PHE A 151 0.31 17.35 22.41
C PHE A 151 -0.46 17.93 23.60
N VAL A 152 -1.26 17.11 24.30
CA VAL A 152 -1.99 17.55 25.50
C VAL A 152 -1.01 17.95 26.61
N LEU A 153 0.01 17.13 26.88
CA LEU A 153 1.03 17.45 27.88
C LEU A 153 1.76 18.75 27.54
N TYR A 154 2.10 18.98 26.28
CA TYR A 154 2.72 20.22 25.81
C TYR A 154 1.83 21.44 26.09
N ILE A 155 0.53 21.38 25.76
CA ILE A 155 -0.41 22.45 26.04
C ILE A 155 -0.52 22.72 27.55
N LEU A 156 -0.60 21.68 28.39
CA LEU A 156 -0.64 21.84 29.84
C LEU A 156 0.63 22.52 30.38
N VAL A 157 1.80 22.15 29.87
CA VAL A 157 3.07 22.79 30.23
C VAL A 157 3.06 24.26 29.81
N LEU A 158 2.63 24.59 28.59
CA LEU A 158 2.54 25.98 28.15
C LEU A 158 1.60 26.82 29.02
N ILE A 159 0.43 26.29 29.37
CA ILE A 159 -0.52 26.96 30.28
C ILE A 159 0.14 27.19 31.65
N SER A 160 0.85 26.19 32.19
CA SER A 160 1.53 26.33 33.48
C SER A 160 2.61 27.42 33.47
N ILE A 161 3.43 27.49 32.42
CA ILE A 161 4.46 28.51 32.26
C ILE A 161 3.83 29.90 32.15
N PHE A 162 2.77 30.03 31.35
CA PHE A 162 2.04 31.28 31.21
C PHE A 162 1.41 31.73 32.54
N ALA A 163 0.79 30.82 33.29
CA ALA A 163 0.19 31.13 34.59
C ALA A 163 1.22 31.60 35.63
N VAL A 164 2.39 30.95 35.68
CA VAL A 164 3.50 31.39 36.56
C VAL A 164 4.03 32.75 36.13
N GLY A 165 4.25 32.98 34.83
CA GLY A 165 4.72 34.26 34.31
C GLY A 165 3.73 35.41 34.57
N ALA A 166 2.44 35.16 34.35
CA ALA A 166 1.38 36.13 34.62
C ALA A 166 1.27 36.45 36.11
N SER A 167 1.39 35.44 36.98
CA SER A 167 1.39 35.65 38.43
C SER A 167 2.55 36.55 38.85
N SER A 168 3.77 36.27 38.37
CA SER A 168 4.96 37.08 38.65
C SER A 168 4.79 38.54 38.18
N TYR A 169 4.18 38.78 37.01
CA TYR A 169 3.94 40.13 36.51
C TYR A 169 2.98 40.95 37.40
N LEU A 170 2.02 40.32 38.08
CA LEU A 170 1.09 41.00 38.97
C LEU A 170 1.71 41.41 40.33
N TYR A 171 2.88 40.87 40.68
CA TYR A 171 3.60 41.17 41.92
C TYR A 171 4.71 42.23 41.74
N TYR A 172 4.92 42.74 40.54
CA TYR A 172 5.82 43.87 40.22
C TYR A 172 5.01 45.08 39.75
#